data_AF-A0A2E5REE8-F1
#
_entry.id   AF-A0A2E5REE8-F1
#
_cell.length_a   1.000
_cell.length_b   1.000
_cell.length_c   1.000
_cell.angle_alpha   90.00
_cell.angle_beta   90.00
_cell.angle_gamma   90.00
#
_symmetry.space_group_name_H-M   'P 1'
#
loop_
_entity.id
_entity.type
_entity.pdbx_description
1 polymer ?
#
loop_
_entity_poly.entity_id
_entity_poly.type
_entity_poly.pdbx_seq_one_letter_code
_entity_poly.pdbx_strand_id
1 'polypeptide(L)'
;MELVCLTGTMTGGYADSGHIISVEFDPKVKIYWWLGAMLAQIVTVIGIPIAFLWLIIGLPIHQKQFEGLSCSLTDRSLNIRMGWLFKKQQNIPLDKLTDVSIHEGPILNAFGVVRMHFETAGSAPFILTGVKGGPEFRDIILKQRDSLSAQPQMAMQSTQSDEVLMEIRDLLKEINANLSNSQ
;
A
#
# COMPACT_ATOMS: atom_id res chain seq x y z
N MET A 1 11.76 33.32 24.25
CA MET A 1 12.20 32.10 24.97
C MET A 1 11.48 30.93 24.30
N GLU A 2 11.59 30.76 22.98
CA GLU A 2 12.77 30.26 22.23
C GLU A 2 13.33 28.92 22.74
N LEU A 3 13.24 27.94 21.82
CA LEU A 3 14.02 26.72 21.64
C LEU A 3 14.02 25.66 22.76
N VAL A 4 13.53 24.47 22.41
CA VAL A 4 14.42 23.34 22.07
C VAL A 4 13.79 22.54 20.91
N CYS A 5 14.35 22.77 19.72
CA CYS A 5 14.44 21.85 18.60
C CYS A 5 15.56 20.81 18.91
N LEU A 6 15.64 19.71 18.12
CA LEU A 6 16.58 18.56 18.14
C LEU A 6 15.90 17.28 18.65
N THR A 7 15.80 16.15 17.94
CA THR A 7 16.58 15.66 16.78
C THR A 7 15.79 14.52 16.11
N GLY A 8 15.60 14.64 14.81
CA GLY A 8 15.07 13.58 13.94
C GLY A 8 15.11 14.08 12.51
N THR A 9 16.31 14.15 11.94
CA THR A 9 16.53 14.55 10.56
C THR A 9 15.77 13.61 9.63
N MET A 10 14.62 14.08 9.16
CA MET A 10 13.92 13.55 8.01
C MET A 10 14.84 13.73 6.81
N THR A 11 15.59 12.69 6.45
CA THR A 11 16.24 12.62 5.14
C THR A 11 15.11 12.52 4.12
N GLY A 12 14.70 13.68 3.62
CA GLY A 12 13.75 13.85 2.51
C GLY A 12 14.33 13.17 1.28
N GLY A 13 13.99 11.89 1.11
CA GLY A 13 14.09 11.23 -0.19
C GLY A 13 12.92 11.68 -1.07
N TYR A 14 13.02 11.46 -2.37
CA TYR A 14 12.04 11.74 -3.43
C TYR A 14 10.59 11.20 -3.22
N ALA A 15 10.26 10.66 -2.05
CA ALA A 15 8.97 10.08 -1.68
C ALA A 15 7.99 11.07 -1.00
N ASP A 16 8.40 12.32 -0.72
CA ASP A 16 7.61 13.30 0.05
C ASP A 16 6.71 14.20 -0.82
N SER A 17 6.80 14.08 -2.15
CA SER A 17 5.92 14.80 -3.08
C SER A 17 4.64 13.99 -3.35
N GLY A 18 3.57 14.24 -2.59
CA GLY A 18 2.21 13.78 -2.94
C GLY A 18 1.58 12.71 -2.03
N HIS A 19 1.75 12.76 -0.70
CA HIS A 19 1.04 11.87 0.20
C HIS A 19 -0.46 12.20 0.25
N ILE A 20 -1.31 11.31 -0.26
CA ILE A 20 -2.77 11.50 -0.26
C ILE A 20 -3.35 10.94 1.05
N ILE A 21 -2.85 9.79 1.51
CA ILE A 21 -3.36 9.08 2.70
C ILE A 21 -2.21 8.39 3.43
N SER A 22 -2.04 8.70 4.73
CA SER A 22 -1.18 7.94 5.64
C SER A 22 -2.00 6.90 6.40
N VAL A 23 -1.46 5.69 6.52
CA VAL A 23 -2.12 4.59 7.22
C VAL A 23 -1.72 4.63 8.69
N GLU A 24 -2.72 4.67 9.56
CA GLU A 24 -2.51 4.51 11.00
C GLU A 24 -2.41 3.03 11.36
N PHE A 25 -1.52 2.70 12.31
CA PHE A 25 -1.35 1.34 12.82
C PHE A 25 -1.96 1.19 14.21
N ASP A 26 -2.61 0.05 14.48
CA ASP A 26 -3.15 -0.26 15.81
C ASP A 26 -2.01 -0.67 16.76
N PRO A 27 -1.82 0.02 17.90
CA PRO A 27 -0.81 -0.34 18.91
C PRO A 27 -0.93 -1.78 19.43
N LYS A 28 -2.10 -2.42 19.28
CA LYS A 28 -2.32 -3.84 19.65
C LYS A 28 -1.38 -4.80 18.93
N VAL A 29 -0.82 -4.41 17.78
CA VAL A 29 0.19 -5.21 17.08
C VAL A 29 1.42 -5.49 17.95
N LYS A 30 1.79 -4.56 18.85
CA LYS A 30 2.89 -4.76 19.80
C LYS A 30 2.62 -5.93 20.74
N ILE A 31 1.40 -5.99 21.27
CA ILE A 31 0.95 -7.04 22.19
C ILE A 31 0.86 -8.37 21.44
N TYR A 32 0.32 -8.35 20.22
CA TYR A 32 0.25 -9.53 19.35
C TYR A 32 1.64 -10.14 19.10
N TRP A 33 2.65 -9.33 18.74
CA TRP A 33 4.01 -9.83 18.54
C TRP A 33 4.65 -10.33 19.83
N TRP A 34 4.46 -9.61 20.94
CA TRP A 34 4.99 -9.99 22.24
C TRP A 34 4.41 -11.32 22.73
N LEU A 35 3.10 -11.53 22.60
CA LEU A 35 2.45 -12.79 22.93
C LEU A 35 2.90 -13.92 22.02
N GLY A 36 3.03 -13.67 20.72
CA GLY A 36 3.57 -14.66 19.78
C GLY A 36 4.98 -15.11 20.15
N ALA A 37 5.86 -14.16 20.51
CA ALA A 37 7.21 -14.45 20.98
C ALA A 37 7.20 -15.24 22.30
N MET A 38 6.35 -14.86 23.25
CA MET A 38 6.20 -15.56 24.53
C MET A 38 5.73 -17.01 24.33
N LEU A 39 4.70 -17.21 23.51
CA LEU A 39 4.18 -18.53 23.17
C LEU A 39 5.24 -19.42 22.50
N ALA A 40 6.09 -18.85 21.65
CA ALA A 40 7.19 -19.61 21.03
C ALA A 40 8.24 -20.05 22.06
N GLN A 41 8.55 -19.22 23.06
CA GLN A 41 9.55 -19.54 24.08
C GLN A 41 9.09 -20.63 25.05
N ILE A 42 7.82 -20.62 25.48
CA ILE A 42 7.30 -21.59 26.46
C ILE A 42 7.24 -23.03 25.94
N VAL A 43 7.28 -23.24 24.62
CA VAL A 43 7.27 -24.58 24.01
C VAL A 43 8.58 -25.33 24.27
N THR A 44 9.65 -24.62 24.62
CA THR A 44 10.98 -25.22 24.83
C THR A 44 11.44 -25.04 26.27
N VAL A 45 12.07 -26.07 26.86
CA VAL A 45 12.62 -25.98 28.23
C VAL A 45 13.70 -24.90 28.33
N ILE A 46 14.50 -24.74 27.27
CA ILE A 46 15.55 -23.72 27.18
C ILE A 46 14.95 -22.31 26.99
N GLY A 47 13.75 -22.20 26.41
CA GLY A 47 13.07 -20.93 26.20
C GLY A 47 12.50 -20.33 27.49
N ILE A 48 12.24 -21.12 28.53
CA ILE A 48 11.71 -20.61 29.82
C ILE A 48 12.65 -19.57 30.49
N PRO A 49 13.96 -19.83 30.68
CA PRO A 49 14.86 -18.80 31.21
C PRO A 49 14.99 -17.60 30.26
N ILE A 50 14.94 -17.81 28.94
CA ILE A 50 14.96 -16.73 27.94
C ILE A 50 13.68 -15.87 28.03
N ALA A 51 12.52 -16.49 28.25
CA ALA A 51 11.23 -15.84 28.39
C ALA A 51 11.21 -14.86 29.58
N PHE A 52 11.82 -15.22 30.70
CA PHE A 52 11.93 -14.34 31.86
C PHE A 52 12.70 -13.05 31.54
N LEU A 53 13.81 -13.18 30.81
CA LEU A 53 14.56 -12.02 30.32
C LEU A 53 13.75 -11.23 29.28
N TRP A 54 13.04 -11.94 28.39
CA TRP A 54 12.21 -11.34 27.34
C TRP A 54 11.01 -10.55 27.88
N LEU A 55 10.46 -10.88 29.06
CA LEU A 55 9.40 -10.09 29.69
C LEU A 55 9.79 -8.62 29.85
N ILE A 56 11.05 -8.36 30.20
CA ILE A 56 11.56 -7.00 30.44
C ILE A 56 11.98 -6.33 29.12
N ILE A 57 12.69 -7.05 28.24
CA ILE A 57 13.31 -6.47 27.03
C ILE A 57 12.35 -6.49 25.82
N GLY A 58 11.37 -7.40 25.78
CA GLY A 58 10.50 -7.60 24.62
C GLY A 58 9.59 -6.40 24.33
N LEU A 59 9.08 -5.72 25.37
CA LEU A 59 8.22 -4.55 25.23
C LEU A 59 8.93 -3.38 24.51
N PRO A 60 10.12 -2.91 24.94
CA PRO A 60 10.82 -1.84 24.21
C PRO A 60 11.24 -2.24 22.80
N ILE A 61 11.60 -3.51 22.56
CA ILE A 61 11.92 -4.00 21.21
C ILE A 61 10.70 -3.88 20.29
N HIS A 62 9.53 -4.38 20.69
CA HIS A 62 8.34 -4.31 19.86
C HIS A 62 7.79 -2.88 19.74
N GLN A 63 8.01 -2.03 20.74
CA GLN A 63 7.73 -0.60 20.62
C GLN A 63 8.57 0.04 19.51
N LYS A 64 9.88 -0.22 19.49
CA LYS A 64 10.75 0.30 18.42
C LYS A 64 10.41 -0.27 17.05
N GLN A 65 10.04 -1.55 17.00
CA GLN A 65 9.56 -2.18 15.77
C GLN A 65 8.28 -1.49 15.26
N PHE A 66 7.36 -1.13 16.15
CA PHE A 66 6.13 -0.41 15.83
C PHE A 66 6.40 1.03 15.35
N GLU A 67 7.30 1.75 16.02
CA GLU A 67 7.75 3.10 15.59
C GLU A 67 8.35 3.09 14.18
N GLY A 68 8.92 1.96 13.74
CA GLY A 68 9.47 1.77 12.40
C GLY A 68 8.44 1.38 11.33
N LEU A 69 7.16 1.18 11.68
CA LEU A 69 6.10 0.88 10.72
C LEU A 69 5.53 2.18 10.14
N SER A 70 5.53 2.28 8.82
CA SER A 70 4.86 3.37 8.11
C SER A 70 4.36 2.87 6.77
N CYS A 71 3.15 3.28 6.39
CA CYS A 71 2.59 3.01 5.08
C CYS A 71 1.86 4.26 4.60
N SER A 72 2.16 4.69 3.39
CA SER A 72 1.57 5.89 2.79
C SER A 72 1.23 5.61 1.33
N LEU A 73 0.00 5.95 0.96
CA LEU A 73 -0.49 5.89 -0.40
C LEU A 73 -0.26 7.25 -1.08
N THR A 74 0.42 7.22 -2.22
CA THR A 74 0.70 8.34 -3.12
C THR A 74 -0.18 8.18 -4.38
N ASP A 75 -0.23 9.20 -5.25
CA ASP A 75 -1.00 9.15 -6.50
C ASP A 75 -0.73 7.94 -7.37
N ARG A 76 0.53 7.48 -7.41
CA ARG A 76 1.00 6.42 -8.33
C ARG A 76 1.70 5.26 -7.64
N SER A 77 1.94 5.33 -6.34
CA SER A 77 2.68 4.30 -5.63
C SER A 77 2.29 4.16 -4.18
N LEU A 78 2.56 2.98 -3.63
CA LEU A 78 2.40 2.62 -2.24
C LEU A 78 3.79 2.55 -1.61
N ASN A 79 4.08 3.47 -0.69
CA ASN A 79 5.34 3.50 0.04
C ASN A 79 5.15 2.79 1.37
N ILE A 80 5.92 1.71 1.61
CA ILE A 80 5.88 0.94 2.85
C ILE A 80 7.26 0.93 3.48
N ARG A 81 7.33 1.19 4.78
CA ARG A 81 8.54 1.17 5.61
C ARG A 81 8.32 0.30 6.83
N MET A 82 9.32 -0.53 7.14
CA MET A 82 9.31 -1.44 8.28
C MET A 82 10.71 -1.53 8.89
N GLY A 83 10.75 -1.76 10.20
CA GLY A 83 11.93 -2.23 10.90
C GLY A 83 12.69 -1.11 11.60
N TRP A 84 13.36 -1.50 12.68
CA TRP A 84 14.17 -0.59 13.50
C TRP A 84 15.67 -0.87 13.33
N LEU A 85 16.07 -2.14 13.48
CA LEU A 85 17.47 -2.57 13.30
C LEU A 85 17.82 -2.77 11.83
N PHE A 86 16.94 -3.46 11.09
CA PHE A 86 17.04 -3.64 9.64
C PHE A 86 15.88 -2.91 8.97
N LYS A 87 16.16 -1.68 8.50
CA LYS A 87 15.16 -0.86 7.83
C LYS A 87 14.90 -1.42 6.44
N LYS A 88 13.67 -1.85 6.19
CA LYS A 88 13.18 -2.28 4.88
C LYS A 88 12.21 -1.21 4.35
N GLN A 89 12.51 -0.65 3.20
CA GLN A 89 11.63 0.29 2.50
C GLN A 89 11.32 -0.25 1.11
N GLN A 90 10.03 -0.31 0.77
CA GLN A 90 9.54 -0.76 -0.52
C GLN A 90 8.61 0.31 -1.09
N ASN A 91 8.93 0.81 -2.28
CA ASN A 91 8.00 1.62 -3.06
C ASN A 91 7.38 0.71 -4.13
N ILE A 92 6.08 0.46 -4.03
CA ILE A 92 5.33 -0.41 -4.94
C ILE A 92 4.49 0.47 -5.86
N PRO A 93 4.83 0.58 -7.15
CA PRO A 93 3.97 1.28 -8.11
C PRO A 93 2.59 0.63 -8.17
N LEU A 94 1.53 1.44 -8.19
CA LEU A 94 0.14 0.95 -8.20
C LEU A 94 -0.15 0.10 -9.46
N ASP A 95 0.48 0.42 -10.59
CA ASP A 95 0.40 -0.34 -11.84
C ASP A 95 0.98 -1.76 -11.73
N LYS A 96 1.86 -2.01 -10.76
CA LYS A 96 2.48 -3.34 -10.52
C LYS A 96 1.77 -4.13 -9.43
N LEU A 97 0.80 -3.55 -8.75
CA LEU A 97 0.06 -4.18 -7.65
C LEU A 97 -1.03 -5.09 -8.23
N THR A 98 -0.81 -6.41 -8.10
CA THR A 98 -1.70 -7.41 -8.70
C THR A 98 -2.87 -7.72 -7.78
N ASP A 99 -2.58 -7.97 -6.50
CA ASP A 99 -3.59 -8.26 -5.49
C ASP A 99 -3.27 -7.56 -4.16
N VAL A 100 -4.35 -7.21 -3.46
CA VAL A 100 -4.33 -6.75 -2.07
C VAL A 100 -5.33 -7.59 -1.30
N SER A 101 -4.82 -8.54 -0.53
CA SER A 101 -5.63 -9.46 0.26
C SER A 101 -5.51 -9.15 1.74
N ILE A 102 -6.61 -9.39 2.46
CA ILE A 102 -6.67 -9.27 3.91
C ILE A 102 -6.71 -10.67 4.48
N HIS A 103 -5.74 -10.96 5.34
CA HIS A 103 -5.66 -12.22 6.05
C HIS A 103 -6.19 -12.02 7.47
N GLU A 104 -7.36 -12.60 7.72
CA GLU A 104 -7.97 -12.67 9.04
C GLU A 104 -7.78 -14.07 9.62
N GLY A 105 -7.59 -14.15 10.93
CA GLY A 105 -7.49 -15.43 11.63
C GLY A 105 -8.05 -15.29 13.05
N PRO A 106 -8.47 -16.39 13.71
CA PRO A 106 -9.11 -16.32 15.02
C PRO A 106 -8.30 -15.52 16.06
N ILE A 107 -6.98 -15.70 16.04
CA ILE A 107 -6.05 -14.97 16.92
C ILE A 107 -5.99 -13.49 16.52
N LEU A 108 -5.83 -13.18 15.24
CA LEU A 108 -5.76 -11.80 14.75
C LEU A 108 -7.03 -11.02 15.10
N ASN A 109 -8.19 -11.65 14.90
CA ASN A 109 -9.49 -11.07 15.20
C ASN A 109 -9.68 -10.86 16.71
N ALA A 110 -9.25 -11.80 17.55
CA ALA A 110 -9.28 -11.65 19.00
C ALA A 110 -8.43 -10.46 19.49
N PHE A 111 -7.32 -10.15 18.81
CA PHE A 111 -6.49 -8.97 19.10
C PHE A 111 -6.93 -7.71 18.34
N GLY A 112 -7.94 -7.77 17.48
CA GLY A 112 -8.36 -6.66 16.62
C GLY A 112 -7.24 -6.17 15.69
N VAL A 113 -6.35 -7.07 15.26
CA VAL A 113 -5.20 -6.77 14.40
C VAL A 113 -5.48 -7.30 13.00
N VAL A 114 -5.44 -6.42 12.01
CA VAL A 114 -5.62 -6.81 10.60
C VAL A 114 -4.26 -7.01 9.93
N ARG A 115 -4.12 -8.08 9.15
CA ARG A 115 -2.94 -8.34 8.32
C ARG A 115 -3.29 -8.19 6.84
N MET A 116 -2.48 -7.42 6.12
CA MET A 116 -2.62 -7.18 4.69
C MET A 116 -1.44 -7.79 3.94
N HIS A 117 -1.74 -8.36 2.78
CA HIS A 117 -0.79 -8.96 1.85
C HIS A 117 -0.87 -8.19 0.54
N PHE A 118 0.27 -7.66 0.11
CA PHE A 118 0.44 -6.95 -1.14
C PHE A 118 1.22 -7.84 -2.09
N GLU A 119 0.56 -8.26 -3.16
CA GLU A 119 1.19 -9.02 -4.23
C GLU A 119 1.54 -8.11 -5.38
N THR A 120 2.73 -8.33 -5.93
CA THR A 120 3.29 -7.47 -6.98
C THR A 120 3.83 -8.30 -8.12
N ALA A 121 3.62 -7.84 -9.35
CA ALA A 121 4.17 -8.50 -10.53
C ALA A 121 5.70 -8.48 -10.49
N GLY A 122 6.32 -9.67 -10.43
CA GLY A 122 7.78 -9.82 -10.49
C GLY A 122 8.54 -9.41 -9.22
N SER A 123 7.86 -9.26 -8.08
CA SER A 123 8.51 -9.00 -6.80
C SER A 123 7.89 -9.85 -5.68
N ALA A 124 8.66 -10.08 -4.62
CA ALA A 124 8.21 -10.85 -3.47
C ALA A 124 7.00 -10.18 -2.79
N PRO A 125 6.01 -10.97 -2.33
CA PRO A 125 4.88 -10.45 -1.57
C PRO A 125 5.35 -9.64 -0.36
N PHE A 126 4.66 -8.54 -0.09
CA PHE A 126 4.90 -7.69 1.06
C PHE A 126 3.75 -7.83 2.06
N ILE A 127 4.08 -8.12 3.32
CA ILE A 127 3.08 -8.33 4.38
C ILE A 127 3.16 -7.17 5.37
N LEU A 128 2.01 -6.61 5.70
CA LEU A 128 1.88 -5.54 6.68
C LEU A 128 0.85 -5.94 7.74
N THR A 129 1.22 -5.88 9.01
CA THR A 129 0.34 -6.29 10.13
C THR A 129 0.03 -5.09 11.01
N GLY A 130 -1.23 -4.97 11.45
CA GLY A 130 -1.69 -3.90 12.33
C GLY A 130 -2.26 -2.68 11.61
N VAL A 131 -2.67 -2.81 10.34
CA VAL A 131 -3.31 -1.71 9.61
C VAL A 131 -4.69 -1.41 10.20
N LYS A 132 -4.92 -0.17 10.64
CA LYS A 132 -6.22 0.28 11.12
C LYS A 132 -7.17 0.44 9.93
N GLY A 133 -8.37 -0.15 10.00
CA GLY A 133 -9.34 -0.09 8.91
C GLY A 133 -8.87 -0.79 7.62
N GLY A 134 -8.20 -1.94 7.73
CA GLY A 134 -7.65 -2.69 6.59
C GLY A 134 -8.60 -2.86 5.38
N PRO A 135 -9.89 -3.22 5.57
CA PRO A 135 -10.86 -3.30 4.46
C PRO A 135 -11.05 -1.98 3.72
N GLU A 136 -11.25 -0.88 4.44
CA GLU A 136 -11.41 0.45 3.84
C GLU A 136 -10.13 0.87 3.09
N PHE A 137 -8.96 0.63 3.69
CA PHE A 137 -7.69 0.96 3.07
C PHE A 137 -7.45 0.15 1.78
N ARG A 138 -7.80 -1.14 1.76
CA ARG A 138 -7.76 -1.98 0.56
C ARG A 138 -8.62 -1.40 -0.56
N ASP A 139 -9.86 -1.04 -0.25
CA ASP A 139 -10.80 -0.54 -1.25
C ASP A 139 -10.33 0.80 -1.85
N ILE A 140 -9.72 1.66 -1.03
CA ILE A 140 -9.07 2.90 -1.46
C ILE A 140 -7.92 2.61 -2.43
N ILE A 141 -7.04 1.66 -2.11
CA ILE A 141 -5.89 1.29 -2.97
C ILE A 141 -6.39 0.75 -4.32
N LEU A 142 -7.37 -0.14 -4.31
CA LEU A 142 -7.91 -0.76 -5.53
C LEU A 142 -8.59 0.28 -6.42
N LYS A 143 -9.39 1.17 -5.82
CA LYS A 143 -10.02 2.27 -6.54
C LYS A 143 -9.00 3.19 -7.20
N GLN A 144 -7.90 3.51 -6.51
CA GLN A 144 -6.83 4.34 -7.05
C GLN A 144 -6.12 3.63 -8.21
N ARG A 145 -5.76 2.35 -8.05
CA ARG A 145 -5.16 1.54 -9.12
C ARG A 145 -6.04 1.52 -10.36
N ASP A 146 -7.32 1.22 -10.20
CA ASP A 146 -8.25 1.10 -11.34
C ASP A 146 -8.41 2.43 -12.08
N SER A 147 -8.38 3.56 -11.35
CA SER A 147 -8.39 4.91 -11.92
C SER A 147 -7.13 5.18 -12.76
N LEU A 148 -5.95 4.73 -12.30
CA LEU A 148 -4.69 4.87 -13.03
C LEU A 148 -4.64 3.97 -14.28
N SER A 149 -5.23 2.78 -14.22
CA SER A 149 -5.31 1.86 -15.36
C SER A 149 -6.28 2.35 -16.44
N ALA A 150 -7.37 3.04 -16.06
CA ALA A 150 -8.38 3.51 -17.01
C ALA A 150 -7.94 4.75 -17.82
N GLN A 151 -7.02 5.56 -17.29
CA GLN A 151 -6.67 6.86 -17.88
C GLN A 151 -5.91 6.79 -19.22
N PRO A 152 -4.93 5.88 -19.42
CA PRO A 152 -4.29 5.69 -20.73
C PRO A 152 -5.26 5.14 -21.78
N GLN A 153 -6.17 4.24 -21.38
CA GLN A 153 -7.08 3.56 -22.28
C GLN A 153 -8.21 4.48 -22.76
N MET A 154 -8.75 5.33 -21.88
CA MET A 154 -9.79 6.30 -22.26
C MET A 154 -9.27 7.36 -23.25
N ALA A 155 -8.04 7.85 -23.10
CA ALA A 155 -7.46 8.84 -24.00
C ALA A 155 -7.17 8.27 -25.41
N MET A 156 -6.77 7.00 -25.50
CA MET A 156 -6.52 6.34 -26.79
C MET A 156 -7.83 6.02 -27.51
N GLN A 157 -8.86 5.59 -26.78
CA GLN A 157 -10.15 5.23 -27.35
C GLN A 157 -10.97 6.43 -27.82
N SER A 158 -10.88 7.59 -27.14
CA SER A 158 -11.50 8.83 -27.62
C SER A 158 -10.89 9.29 -28.94
N THR A 159 -9.55 9.25 -29.04
CA THR A 159 -8.82 9.66 -30.25
C THR A 159 -9.19 8.79 -31.45
N GLN A 160 -9.25 7.46 -31.25
CA GLN A 160 -9.65 6.52 -32.30
C GLN A 160 -11.11 6.70 -32.71
N SER A 161 -12.01 6.98 -31.75
CA SER A 161 -13.42 7.23 -32.05
C SER A 161 -13.60 8.52 -32.87
N ASP A 162 -12.88 9.59 -32.51
CA ASP A 162 -12.91 10.86 -33.24
C ASP A 162 -12.37 10.74 -34.66
N GLU A 163 -11.33 9.92 -34.86
CA GLU A 163 -10.79 9.61 -36.19
C GLU A 163 -11.82 8.88 -37.06
N VAL A 164 -12.47 7.84 -36.53
CA VAL A 164 -13.55 7.11 -37.22
C VAL A 164 -14.74 8.03 -37.54
N LEU A 165 -15.10 8.95 -36.63
CA LEU A 165 -16.16 9.92 -36.87
C LEU A 165 -15.81 10.94 -37.96
N MET A 166 -14.55 11.37 -38.04
CA MET A 166 -14.07 12.23 -39.12
C MET A 166 -14.09 11.51 -40.47
N GLU A 167 -13.66 10.25 -40.52
CA GLU A 167 -13.67 9.43 -41.73
C GLU A 167 -15.10 9.23 -42.27
N ILE A 168 -16.06 8.88 -41.40
CA ILE A 168 -17.48 8.74 -41.78
C ILE A 168 -18.03 10.07 -42.33
N ARG A 169 -17.72 11.20 -41.67
CA ARG A 169 -18.15 12.53 -42.12
C ARG A 169 -17.60 12.87 -43.51
N ASP A 170 -16.34 12.53 -43.76
CA ASP A 170 -15.67 12.87 -45.01
C ASP A 170 -16.16 12.00 -46.17
N LEU A 171 -16.39 10.70 -45.94
CA LEU A 171 -17.05 9.80 -46.90
C LEU A 171 -18.48 10.26 -47.24
N LEU A 172 -19.26 10.71 -46.25
CA LEU A 172 -20.60 11.25 -46.49
C LEU A 172 -20.58 12.54 -47.32
N LYS A 173 -19.62 13.43 -47.08
CA LYS A 173 -19.45 14.65 -47.89
C LYS A 173 -19.09 14.33 -49.33
N GLU A 174 -18.20 13.35 -49.54
CA GLU A 174 -17.78 12.91 -50.88
C GLU A 174 -18.96 12.32 -51.66
N ILE A 175 -19.75 11.44 -51.04
CA ILE A 175 -20.96 10.86 -51.65
C ILE A 175 -21.95 11.97 -52.03
N ASN A 176 -22.19 12.94 -51.13
CA ASN A 176 -23.10 14.05 -51.40
C ASN A 176 -22.62 14.94 -52.57
N ALA A 177 -21.31 15.21 -52.65
CA ALA A 177 -20.72 15.98 -53.75
C ALA A 177 -20.85 15.26 -55.11
N ASN A 178 -20.64 13.94 -55.14
CA ASN A 178 -20.81 13.14 -56.34
C ASN A 178 -22.28 13.06 -56.81
N LEU A 179 -23.23 12.98 -55.87
CA LEU A 179 -24.66 13.02 -56.21
C LEU A 179 -25.10 14.38 -56.77
N SER A 180 -24.57 15.50 -56.24
CA SER A 180 -24.90 16.84 -56.75
C SER A 180 -24.35 17.14 -58.14
N ASN A 181 -23.25 16.48 -58.56
CA ASN A 181 -22.68 16.64 -59.90
C ASN A 181 -23.33 15.76 -60.99
N SER A 182 -24.21 14.82 -60.61
CA SER A 182 -24.93 13.92 -61.53
C SER A 182 -26.36 14.38 -61.87
N GLN A 183 -26.74 15.60 -61.51
CA GLN A 183 -27.99 16.27 -61.92
C GLN A 183 -27.67 17.48 -62.80
#